data_AF-A0A1F5YVF7-F1
#
_entry.id   AF-A0A1F5YVF7-F1
#
_cell.length_a   1.000
_cell.length_b   1.000
_cell.length_c   1.000
_cell.angle_alpha   90.00
_cell.angle_beta   90.00
_cell.angle_gamma   90.00
#
_symmetry.space_group_name_H-M   'P 1'
#
loop_
_entity.id
_entity.type
_entity.pdbx_description
1 polymer ?
#
loop_
_entity_poly.entity_id
_entity_poly.type
_entity_poly.pdbx_seq_one_letter_code
_entity_poly.pdbx_strand_id
1 'polypeptide(L)'
;MEEKLNNLVQRITASSQPDEVKAELFDTISRGMHALVWPVLLKYIPTERLKGYAEHPETITVDSYIDLISEASGVQDGQAMKDLEQVVNTVLDDVGKVLTKYHIE
;
A
#
# COMPACT_ATOMS: atom_id res chain seq x y z
N MET A 1 5.76 -0.52 -10.63
CA MET A 1 5.59 -0.35 -9.16
C MET A 1 6.79 -0.84 -8.34
N GLU A 2 7.14 -2.13 -8.41
CA GLU A 2 8.18 -2.77 -7.55
C GLU A 2 9.56 -2.09 -7.63
N GLU A 3 10.02 -1.78 -8.83
CA GLU A 3 11.32 -1.10 -9.05
C GLU A 3 11.38 0.27 -8.37
N LYS A 4 10.29 1.05 -8.41
CA LYS A 4 10.23 2.36 -7.75
C LYS A 4 10.31 2.23 -6.24
N LEU A 5 9.59 1.27 -5.66
CA LEU A 5 9.64 1.02 -4.22
C LEU A 5 11.06 0.60 -3.80
N ASN A 6 11.67 -0.34 -4.53
CA ASN A 6 13.05 -0.77 -4.27
C ASN A 6 14.04 0.39 -4.36
N ASN A 7 13.88 1.28 -5.34
CA ASN A 7 14.69 2.47 -5.44
C ASN A 7 14.53 3.35 -4.19
N LEU A 8 13.31 3.71 -3.79
CA LEU A 8 13.09 4.53 -2.59
C LEU A 8 13.67 3.90 -1.32
N VAL A 9 13.51 2.58 -1.16
CA VAL A 9 14.08 1.84 -0.03
C VAL A 9 15.61 1.93 -0.04
N GLN A 10 16.24 1.75 -1.19
CA GLN A 10 17.70 1.89 -1.32
C GLN A 10 18.18 3.29 -0.97
N ARG A 11 17.48 4.34 -1.45
CA ARG A 11 17.80 5.75 -1.16
C ARG A 11 17.73 6.07 0.33
N ILE A 12 16.64 5.68 0.99
CA ILE A 12 16.48 5.87 2.44
C ILE A 12 17.58 5.11 3.20
N THR A 13 17.84 3.87 2.80
CA THR A 13 18.86 3.02 3.44
C THR A 13 20.26 3.61 3.32
N ALA A 14 20.63 4.08 2.12
CA ALA A 14 21.92 4.66 1.80
C ALA A 14 22.11 6.09 2.33
N SER A 15 21.03 6.77 2.73
CA SER A 15 21.10 8.14 3.23
C SER A 15 21.93 8.28 4.50
N SER A 16 22.45 9.48 4.72
CA SER A 16 23.19 9.86 5.93
C SER A 16 22.28 10.14 7.14
N GLN A 17 20.98 9.93 7.01
CA GLN A 17 20.02 10.13 8.10
C GLN A 17 20.28 9.13 9.24
N PRO A 18 20.00 9.52 10.51
CA PRO A 18 20.03 8.59 11.62
C PRO A 18 19.07 7.41 11.44
N ASP A 19 19.40 6.25 12.00
CA ASP A 19 18.58 5.04 11.88
C ASP A 19 17.15 5.23 12.43
N GLU A 20 16.99 6.04 13.47
CA GLU A 20 15.67 6.41 14.02
C GLU A 20 14.80 7.14 12.98
N VAL A 21 15.40 8.07 12.23
CA VAL A 21 14.72 8.81 11.17
C VAL A 21 14.40 7.90 9.99
N LYS A 22 15.31 7.00 9.63
CA LYS A 22 15.05 5.99 8.57
C LYS A 22 13.88 5.08 8.97
N ALA A 23 13.84 4.63 10.21
CA ALA A 23 12.75 3.80 10.73
C ALA A 23 11.40 4.55 10.67
N GLU A 24 11.36 5.83 11.06
CA GLU A 24 10.17 6.66 10.97
C GLU A 24 9.71 6.87 9.52
N LEU A 25 10.65 7.07 8.59
CA LEU A 25 10.36 7.16 7.16
C LEU A 25 9.75 5.85 6.63
N PHE A 26 10.30 4.69 6.99
CA PHE A 26 9.75 3.40 6.59
C PHE A 26 8.37 3.14 7.18
N ASP A 27 8.15 3.44 8.47
CA ASP A 27 6.84 3.31 9.11
C ASP A 27 5.80 4.21 8.44
N THR A 28 6.17 5.47 8.17
CA THR A 28 5.29 6.43 7.49
C THR A 28 4.92 5.96 6.09
N ILE A 29 5.89 5.50 5.29
CA ILE A 29 5.64 4.97 3.94
C ILE A 29 4.73 3.74 4.01
N SER A 30 5.01 2.81 4.93
CA SER A 30 4.21 1.59 5.09
C SER A 30 2.75 1.90 5.46
N ARG A 31 2.53 2.79 6.43
CA ARG A 31 1.18 3.24 6.83
C ARG A 31 0.45 3.93 5.69
N GLY A 32 1.14 4.83 4.98
CA GLY A 32 0.58 5.53 3.83
C GLY A 32 0.14 4.55 2.74
N MET A 33 0.99 3.58 2.41
CA MET A 33 0.69 2.53 1.43
C MET A 33 -0.52 1.69 1.85
N HIS A 34 -0.59 1.25 3.11
CA HIS A 34 -1.75 0.51 3.62
C HIS A 34 -3.05 1.32 3.51
N ALA A 35 -3.01 2.61 3.86
CA ALA A 35 -4.17 3.49 3.79
C ALA A 35 -4.65 3.73 2.34
N LEU A 36 -3.76 3.60 1.35
CA LEU A 36 -4.08 3.78 -0.07
C LEU A 36 -4.62 2.51 -0.74
N VAL A 37 -4.11 1.34 -0.33
CA VAL A 37 -4.48 0.05 -0.93
C VAL A 37 -5.94 -0.29 -0.63
N TRP A 38 -6.37 -0.15 0.63
CA TRP A 38 -7.72 -0.57 1.05
C TRP A 38 -8.86 0.13 0.30
N PRO A 39 -8.88 1.46 0.14
CA PRO A 39 -9.94 2.13 -0.64
C PRO A 39 -10.04 1.67 -2.09
N VAL A 40 -8.93 1.24 -2.70
CA VAL A 40 -8.95 0.68 -4.06
C VAL A 40 -9.57 -0.71 -4.03
N LEU A 41 -9.09 -1.61 -3.16
CA LEU A 41 -9.59 -2.97 -3.08
C LEU A 41 -11.09 -3.03 -2.72
N LEU A 42 -11.54 -2.17 -1.80
CA LEU A 42 -12.95 -2.11 -1.37
C LEU A 42 -13.92 -1.74 -2.51
N LYS A 43 -13.46 -1.10 -3.59
CA LYS A 43 -14.31 -0.84 -4.78
C LYS A 43 -14.66 -2.11 -5.55
N TYR A 44 -13.82 -3.14 -5.42
CA TYR A 44 -13.91 -4.39 -6.17
C TYR A 44 -14.44 -5.55 -5.34
N ILE A 45 -14.58 -5.36 -4.02
CA ILE A 45 -15.18 -6.36 -3.12
C ILE A 45 -16.70 -6.21 -3.13
N PRO A 46 -17.47 -7.30 -3.28
CA PRO A 46 -18.93 -7.26 -3.18
C PRO A 46 -19.40 -6.70 -1.84
N THR A 47 -20.41 -5.82 -1.88
CA THR A 47 -20.89 -5.10 -0.69
C THR A 47 -21.50 -6.06 0.34
N GLU A 48 -22.10 -7.16 -0.09
CA GLU A 48 -22.67 -8.21 0.75
C GLU A 48 -21.60 -8.88 1.62
N ARG A 49 -20.40 -9.07 1.06
CA ARG A 49 -19.24 -9.64 1.77
C ARG A 49 -18.73 -8.69 2.85
N LEU A 50 -18.66 -7.39 2.53
CA LEU A 50 -18.29 -6.34 3.49
C LEU A 50 -19.30 -6.21 4.63
N LYS A 51 -20.61 -6.35 4.32
CA LYS A 51 -21.66 -6.38 5.34
C LYS A 51 -21.52 -7.57 6.29
N GLY A 52 -21.27 -8.77 5.76
CA GLY A 52 -21.04 -9.96 6.58
C GLY A 52 -19.89 -9.78 7.57
N TYR A 53 -18.81 -9.12 7.16
CA TYR A 53 -17.69 -8.79 8.05
C TYR A 53 -18.01 -7.69 9.06
N ALA A 54 -18.84 -6.72 8.71
CA ALA A 54 -19.28 -5.68 9.63
C ALA A 54 -20.25 -6.22 10.70
N GLU A 55 -21.09 -7.18 10.34
CA GLU A 55 -22.07 -7.81 11.23
C GLU A 55 -21.45 -8.85 12.17
N HIS A 56 -20.36 -9.50 11.73
CA HIS A 56 -19.66 -10.55 12.47
C HIS A 56 -18.13 -10.32 12.55
N PRO A 57 -17.67 -9.21 13.15
CA PRO A 57 -16.25 -8.86 13.20
C PRO A 57 -15.38 -9.90 13.92
N GLU A 58 -15.96 -10.67 14.84
CA GLU A 58 -15.31 -11.77 15.56
C GLU A 58 -14.89 -12.94 14.66
N THR A 59 -15.47 -13.04 13.47
CA THR A 59 -15.17 -14.10 12.49
C THR A 59 -14.00 -13.73 11.58
N ILE A 60 -13.51 -12.50 11.66
CA ILE A 60 -12.44 -11.99 10.80
C ILE A 60 -11.10 -12.51 11.31
N THR A 61 -10.44 -13.30 10.47
CA THR A 61 -9.07 -13.81 10.68
C THR A 61 -8.09 -13.15 9.71
N VAL A 62 -6.79 -13.36 9.93
CA VAL A 62 -5.75 -12.98 8.96
C VAL A 62 -6.02 -13.61 7.59
N ASP A 63 -6.42 -14.88 7.55
CA ASP A 63 -6.78 -15.57 6.31
C ASP A 63 -7.98 -14.91 5.61
N SER A 64 -8.96 -14.43 6.37
CA SER A 64 -10.10 -13.68 5.82
C SER A 64 -9.67 -12.42 5.08
N TYR A 65 -8.62 -11.73 5.56
CA TYR A 65 -8.03 -10.58 4.88
C TYR A 65 -7.26 -10.98 3.61
N ILE A 66 -6.54 -12.10 3.64
CA ILE A 66 -5.82 -12.62 2.46
C ILE A 66 -6.82 -12.99 1.36
N ASP A 67 -7.93 -13.63 1.73
CA ASP A 67 -9.00 -13.98 0.80
C ASP A 67 -9.63 -12.73 0.18
N LEU A 68 -9.92 -11.71 0.99
CA LEU A 68 -10.43 -10.42 0.51
C LEU A 68 -9.52 -9.76 -0.52
N ILE A 69 -8.20 -9.74 -0.25
CA ILE A 69 -7.21 -9.17 -1.17
C ILE A 69 -7.14 -10.01 -2.45
N SER A 70 -7.12 -11.34 -2.32
CA SER A 70 -7.06 -12.26 -3.45
C SER A 70 -8.29 -12.14 -4.35
N GLU A 71 -9.48 -12.08 -3.75
CA GLU A 71 -10.75 -11.88 -4.45
C GLU A 71 -10.78 -10.52 -5.15
N ALA A 72 -10.47 -9.43 -4.43
CA ALA A 72 -10.39 -8.10 -5.01
C ALA A 72 -9.40 -8.04 -6.19
N SER A 73 -8.26 -8.73 -6.09
CA SER A 73 -7.24 -8.79 -7.13
C SER A 73 -7.61 -9.65 -8.35
N GLY A 74 -8.53 -10.62 -8.18
CA GLY A 74 -9.01 -11.52 -9.23
C GLY A 74 -10.25 -11.02 -9.99
N VAL A 75 -10.89 -9.94 -9.52
CA VAL A 75 -12.09 -9.38 -10.15
C VAL A 75 -11.72 -8.54 -11.40
N GLN A 76 -12.48 -8.73 -12.49
CA GLN A 76 -12.41 -7.94 -13.75
C GLN A 76 -11.02 -7.93 -14.42
N ASP A 77 -10.44 -9.10 -14.71
CA ASP A 77 -9.18 -9.23 -15.48
C ASP A 77 -8.01 -8.40 -14.90
N GLY A 78 -7.94 -8.28 -13.58
CA GLY A 78 -6.89 -7.54 -12.88
C GLY A 78 -7.06 -6.01 -12.92
N GLN A 79 -8.26 -5.49 -13.22
CA GLN A 79 -8.52 -4.05 -13.18
C GLN A 79 -8.23 -3.44 -11.80
N ALA A 80 -8.54 -4.16 -10.72
CA ALA A 80 -8.17 -3.75 -9.36
C ALA A 80 -6.65 -3.54 -9.21
N MET A 81 -5.83 -4.39 -9.85
CA MET A 81 -4.38 -4.26 -9.81
C MET A 81 -3.87 -3.11 -10.66
N LYS A 82 -4.52 -2.79 -11.78
CA LYS A 82 -4.18 -1.61 -12.59
C LYS A 82 -4.46 -0.31 -11.83
N ASP A 83 -5.64 -0.22 -11.22
CA ASP A 83 -6.02 0.93 -10.40
C ASP A 83 -5.09 1.08 -9.19
N LEU A 84 -4.77 -0.04 -8.54
CA LEU A 84 -3.84 -0.06 -7.42
C LEU A 84 -2.46 0.41 -7.86
N GLU A 85 -1.95 -0.11 -8.98
CA GLU A 85 -0.65 0.28 -9.52
C GLU A 85 -0.63 1.77 -9.86
N GLN A 86 -1.68 2.34 -10.44
CA GLN A 86 -1.75 3.76 -10.77
C GLN A 86 -1.69 4.63 -9.51
N VAL A 87 -2.48 4.29 -8.48
CA VAL A 87 -2.51 5.03 -7.22
C VAL A 87 -1.17 4.93 -6.51
N VAL A 88 -0.63 3.72 -6.39
CA VAL A 88 0.65 3.48 -5.72
C VAL A 88 1.78 4.20 -6.45
N ASN A 89 1.90 4.06 -7.78
CA ASN A 89 2.95 4.73 -8.54
C ASN A 89 2.92 6.25 -8.36
N THR A 90 1.72 6.86 -8.32
CA THR A 90 1.57 8.30 -8.09
C THR A 90 2.15 8.70 -6.73
N VAL A 91 1.84 7.93 -5.69
CA VAL A 91 2.34 8.22 -4.34
C VAL A 91 3.84 7.96 -4.22
N LEU A 92 4.35 6.88 -4.81
CA LEU A 92 5.80 6.62 -4.82
C LEU A 92 6.56 7.76 -5.55
N ASP A 93 5.98 8.32 -6.62
CA ASP A 93 6.56 9.49 -7.29
C ASP A 93 6.59 10.73 -6.38
N ASP A 94 5.53 10.96 -5.61
CA ASP A 94 5.48 12.08 -4.66
C ASP A 94 6.43 11.88 -3.47
N VAL A 95 6.53 10.66 -2.94
CA VAL A 95 7.56 10.29 -1.95
C VAL A 95 8.95 10.54 -2.53
N GLY A 96 9.21 10.09 -3.75
CA GLY A 96 10.49 10.30 -4.43
C GLY A 96 10.87 11.78 -4.54
N LYS A 97 9.92 12.65 -4.91
CA LYS A 97 10.12 14.11 -4.96
C LYS A 97 10.43 14.69 -3.58
N VAL A 98 9.72 14.24 -2.55
CA VAL A 98 9.93 14.68 -1.17
C VAL A 98 11.32 14.28 -0.69
N LEU A 99 11.74 13.03 -0.89
CA LEU A 99 13.08 12.58 -0.53
C LEU A 99 14.17 13.41 -1.22
N THR A 100 14.01 13.69 -2.53
CA THR A 100 14.95 14.54 -3.27
C THR A 100 14.99 15.97 -2.72
N LYS A 101 13.82 16.55 -2.37
CA LYS A 101 13.73 17.87 -1.74
C LYS A 101 14.50 17.95 -0.43
N TYR A 102 14.55 16.87 0.34
CA TYR A 102 15.29 16.77 1.60
C TYR A 102 16.70 16.17 1.45
N HIS A 103 17.21 16.07 0.21
CA HIS A 103 18.56 15.58 -0.12
C HIS A 103 18.83 14.16 0.41
N ILE A 104 17.78 13.34 0.43
CA ILE A 104 17.85 11.89 0.62
C ILE A 104 17.97 11.32 -0.78
N GLU A 105 19.21 11.11 -1.24
CA GLU A 105 19.52 10.64 -2.60
C GLU A 105 19.50 9.14 -2.75
#